data_AF-A0A831QQ09-F1
#
_entry.id   AF-A0A831QQ09-F1
#
_cell.length_a   1.000
_cell.length_b   1.000
_cell.length_c   1.000
_cell.angle_alpha   90.00
_cell.angle_beta   90.00
_cell.angle_gamma   90.00
#
_symmetry.space_group_name_H-M   'P 1'
#
loop_
_entity.id
_entity.type
_entity.pdbx_description
1 polymer ?
#
loop_
_entity_poly.entity_id
_entity_poly.type
_entity_poly.pdbx_seq_one_letter_code
_entity_poly.pdbx_strand_id
1 'polypeptide(L)'
;MIEKYLFKRPMNIEISVATLGVNKDDWFCHKPGMKTEFIKETMIMNGYDIAPIINKQGKFNKYYCLEENNELKVENIKEDDRLYYLTHVSDAIWKMNNEKRKHYFLSNGKDKDDVVGLLSLSNFNSREFYVYLFSLISYIEKELAKLIDSKDEQAFILLGKKADNEDLKKQLNLIIERYNKDKLNDAENNYKEYLYLHHLLWLISFESKYKLLDYSNESDFIKHTGNIKNIRNNVAHPIKSLVRNLKDLENLHIGLSKIYDLKNRVENYKS
;
A
#
# COMPACT_ATOMS: atom_id res chain seq x y z
N MET A 1 -3.71 38.98 -5.85
CA MET A 1 -4.81 38.05 -6.20
C MET A 1 -4.29 36.73 -6.80
N ILE A 2 -3.15 36.20 -6.32
CA ILE A 2 -2.47 35.01 -6.87
C ILE A 2 -2.49 33.84 -5.87
N GLU A 3 -2.60 34.11 -4.57
CA GLU A 3 -2.56 33.08 -3.51
C GLU A 3 -3.74 32.10 -3.52
N LYS A 4 -4.92 32.52 -4.00
CA LYS A 4 -6.13 31.67 -4.04
C LYS A 4 -5.97 30.45 -4.96
N TYR A 5 -5.08 30.53 -5.96
CA TYR A 5 -4.82 29.44 -6.89
C TYR A 5 -3.74 28.45 -6.41
N LEU A 6 -2.93 28.84 -5.42
CA LEU A 6 -1.88 28.00 -4.80
C LEU A 6 -2.43 27.05 -3.72
N PHE A 7 -3.66 27.28 -3.25
CA PHE A 7 -4.33 26.41 -2.27
C PHE A 7 -5.24 25.35 -2.91
N LYS A 8 -5.01 24.98 -4.18
CA LYS A 8 -5.54 23.73 -4.72
C LYS A 8 -4.52 22.64 -4.39
N ARG A 9 -4.77 21.83 -3.36
CA ARG A 9 -4.00 20.59 -3.14
C ARG A 9 -4.37 19.60 -4.25
N PRO A 10 -3.47 19.29 -5.20
CA PRO A 10 -3.70 18.16 -6.08
C PRO A 10 -3.69 16.90 -5.21
N MET A 11 -4.79 16.14 -5.24
CA MET A 11 -4.85 14.82 -4.60
C MET A 11 -4.26 13.80 -5.57
N ASN A 12 -2.99 13.96 -5.94
CA ASN A 12 -2.29 12.98 -6.77
C ASN A 12 -1.64 11.96 -5.83
N ILE A 13 -2.37 10.86 -5.59
CA ILE A 13 -1.89 9.70 -4.83
C ILE A 13 -1.28 8.72 -5.84
N GLU A 14 -0.32 9.19 -6.63
CA GLU A 14 0.44 8.35 -7.55
C GLU A 14 1.90 8.40 -7.14
N ILE A 15 2.48 7.22 -6.94
CA ILE A 15 3.89 7.05 -6.60
C ILE A 15 4.54 6.11 -7.60
N SER A 16 5.81 6.38 -7.90
CA SER A 16 6.63 5.53 -8.74
C SER A 16 7.56 4.67 -7.90
N VAL A 17 8.14 3.64 -8.51
CA VAL A 17 9.13 2.79 -7.83
C VAL A 17 10.38 3.57 -7.39
N ALA A 18 10.68 4.72 -7.99
CA ALA A 18 11.74 5.61 -7.52
C ALA A 18 11.49 6.19 -6.12
N THR A 19 10.24 6.30 -5.69
CA THR A 19 9.87 6.75 -4.34
C THR A 19 10.09 5.68 -3.29
N LEU A 20 10.12 4.39 -3.69
CA LEU A 20 10.24 3.25 -2.79
C LEU A 20 11.61 2.58 -2.81
N GLY A 21 12.24 2.57 -3.99
CA GLY A 21 13.51 1.91 -4.23
C GLY A 21 14.67 2.59 -3.53
N VAL A 22 15.75 1.84 -3.32
CA VAL A 22 16.99 2.34 -2.75
C VAL A 22 17.81 2.96 -3.88
N ASN A 23 18.24 4.20 -3.71
CA ASN A 23 19.12 4.87 -4.66
C ASN A 23 20.48 4.13 -4.71
N LYS A 24 21.11 4.11 -5.89
CA LYS A 24 22.44 3.52 -6.07
C LYS A 24 23.55 4.11 -5.18
N ASP A 25 23.36 5.34 -4.70
CA ASP A 25 24.31 6.03 -3.85
C ASP A 25 24.15 5.61 -2.37
N ASP A 26 22.98 5.06 -2.00
CA ASP A 26 22.63 4.67 -0.63
C ASP A 26 22.68 3.16 -0.39
N TRP A 27 22.66 2.34 -1.45
CA TRP A 27 22.66 0.89 -1.29
C TRP A 27 24.03 0.33 -0.87
N PHE A 28 24.02 -0.87 -0.30
CA PHE A 28 25.26 -1.62 -0.12
C PHE A 28 25.67 -2.27 -1.46
N CYS A 29 26.90 -2.01 -1.92
CA CYS A 29 27.45 -2.61 -3.12
C CYS A 29 28.91 -3.03 -2.92
N HIS A 30 29.35 -4.04 -3.66
CA HIS A 30 30.77 -4.41 -3.74
C HIS A 30 31.53 -3.36 -4.53
N LYS A 31 32.68 -2.93 -3.98
CA LYS A 31 33.62 -1.98 -4.59
C LYS A 31 34.93 -2.69 -4.95
N PRO A 32 35.64 -2.24 -6.01
CA PRO A 32 36.96 -2.79 -6.36
C PRO A 32 37.89 -2.83 -5.14
N GLY A 33 38.46 -4.01 -4.86
CA GLY A 33 39.34 -4.25 -3.71
C GLY A 33 38.65 -4.83 -2.47
N MET A 34 37.32 -4.87 -2.42
CA MET A 34 36.60 -5.58 -1.35
C MET A 34 36.74 -7.10 -1.51
N LYS A 35 37.00 -7.79 -0.40
CA LYS A 35 37.03 -9.25 -0.33
C LYS A 35 35.61 -9.82 -0.39
N THR A 36 35.44 -10.94 -1.08
CA THR A 36 34.14 -11.61 -1.24
C THR A 36 33.55 -12.05 0.10
N GLU A 37 34.40 -12.50 1.03
CA GLU A 37 34.00 -12.95 2.37
C GLU A 37 33.34 -11.81 3.16
N PHE A 38 33.91 -10.61 3.10
CA PHE A 38 33.33 -9.43 3.74
C PHE A 38 31.95 -9.07 3.17
N ILE A 39 31.77 -9.20 1.85
CA ILE A 39 30.46 -8.99 1.21
C ILE A 39 29.46 -10.01 1.74
N LYS A 40 29.83 -11.30 1.74
CA LYS A 40 28.98 -12.38 2.22
C LYS A 40 28.56 -12.17 3.67
N GLU A 41 29.51 -11.86 4.56
CA GLU A 41 29.22 -11.56 5.97
C GLU A 41 28.28 -10.37 6.13
N THR A 42 28.52 -9.30 5.37
CA THR A 42 27.68 -8.09 5.41
C THR A 42 26.26 -8.37 4.92
N MET A 43 26.12 -9.18 3.85
CA MET A 43 24.81 -9.58 3.33
C MET A 43 24.05 -10.45 4.34
N ILE A 44 24.71 -11.42 4.98
CA ILE A 44 24.08 -12.27 6.01
C ILE A 44 23.66 -11.43 7.22
N MET A 45 24.55 -10.58 7.74
CA MET A 45 24.31 -9.78 8.93
C MET A 45 23.16 -8.79 8.75
N ASN A 46 23.04 -8.20 7.56
CA ASN A 46 21.99 -7.21 7.25
C ASN A 46 20.76 -7.81 6.57
N GLY A 47 20.75 -9.13 6.30
CA GLY A 47 19.64 -9.81 5.63
C GLY A 47 19.44 -9.37 4.17
N TYR A 48 20.52 -9.12 3.43
CA TYR A 48 20.45 -8.79 2.02
C TYR A 48 20.49 -10.05 1.15
N ASP A 49 19.47 -10.22 0.30
CA ASP A 49 19.45 -11.29 -0.70
C ASP A 49 20.38 -10.97 -1.89
N ILE A 50 20.60 -9.69 -2.17
CA ILE A 50 21.39 -9.23 -3.32
C ILE A 50 22.29 -8.04 -2.98
N ALA A 51 23.45 -7.98 -3.63
CA ALA A 51 24.36 -6.84 -3.55
C ALA A 51 24.94 -6.51 -4.94
N PRO A 52 24.71 -5.32 -5.50
CA PRO A 52 25.28 -4.93 -6.79
C PRO A 52 26.82 -4.89 -6.76
N ILE A 53 27.45 -5.13 -7.91
CA ILE A 53 28.91 -5.05 -8.06
C ILE A 53 29.25 -3.88 -8.97
N ILE A 54 30.00 -2.90 -8.45
CA ILE A 54 30.50 -1.79 -9.26
C ILE A 54 31.81 -2.17 -9.94
N ASN A 55 31.87 -2.02 -11.25
CA ASN A 55 33.09 -2.26 -12.00
C ASN A 55 34.06 -1.06 -11.92
N LYS A 56 35.27 -1.21 -12.49
CA LYS A 56 36.28 -0.13 -12.50
C LYS A 56 35.83 1.17 -13.18
N GLN A 57 34.79 1.11 -14.01
CA GLN A 57 34.21 2.25 -14.73
C GLN A 57 33.03 2.88 -13.99
N GLY A 58 32.71 2.41 -12.78
CA GLY A 58 31.58 2.92 -12.00
C GLY A 58 30.21 2.36 -12.41
N LYS A 59 30.17 1.30 -13.22
CA LYS A 59 28.93 0.73 -13.77
C LYS A 59 28.53 -0.55 -13.04
N PHE A 60 27.22 -0.80 -12.97
CA PHE A 60 26.63 -2.00 -12.39
C PHE A 60 26.17 -2.94 -13.50
N ASN A 61 26.94 -3.99 -13.76
CA ASN A 61 26.62 -5.02 -14.76
C ASN A 61 26.52 -6.43 -14.16
N LYS A 62 26.88 -6.58 -12.89
CA LYS A 62 26.84 -7.83 -12.14
C LYS A 62 26.34 -7.57 -10.72
N TYR A 63 25.90 -8.63 -10.07
CA TYR A 63 25.51 -8.61 -8.67
C TYR A 63 25.82 -9.94 -8.00
N TYR A 64 25.97 -9.89 -6.69
CA TYR A 64 25.96 -11.05 -5.83
C TYR A 64 24.52 -11.42 -5.46
N CYS A 65 24.21 -12.71 -5.49
CA CYS A 65 22.97 -13.31 -4.99
C CYS A 65 23.34 -14.24 -3.84
N LEU A 66 22.71 -14.05 -2.68
CA LEU A 66 22.87 -14.91 -1.51
C LEU A 66 21.74 -15.95 -1.51
N GLU A 67 22.11 -17.22 -1.59
CA GLU A 67 21.17 -18.34 -1.55
C GLU A 67 20.84 -18.75 -0.11
N GLU A 68 19.77 -19.54 0.08
CA GLU A 68 19.30 -19.97 1.41
C GLU A 68 20.34 -20.78 2.20
N ASN A 69 21.26 -21.45 1.50
CA ASN A 69 22.40 -22.15 2.10
C ASN A 69 23.60 -21.23 2.41
N ASN A 70 23.41 -19.91 2.32
CA ASN A 70 24.44 -18.88 2.42
C ASN A 70 25.55 -18.97 1.36
N GLU A 71 25.31 -19.64 0.22
CA GLU A 71 26.24 -19.57 -0.91
C GLU A 71 26.07 -18.26 -1.67
N LEU A 72 27.20 -17.72 -2.13
CA LEU A 72 27.24 -16.46 -2.86
C LEU A 72 27.45 -16.75 -4.35
N LYS A 73 26.47 -16.42 -5.18
CA LYS A 73 26.56 -16.54 -6.64
C LYS A 73 26.75 -15.17 -7.28
N VAL A 74 27.50 -15.13 -8.38
CA VAL A 74 27.68 -13.92 -9.19
C VAL A 74 26.85 -14.06 -10.45
N GLU A 75 26.00 -13.09 -10.70
CA GLU A 75 25.13 -13.05 -11.88
C GLU A 75 25.33 -11.75 -12.66
N ASN A 76 24.98 -11.78 -13.96
CA ASN A 76 24.95 -10.59 -14.80
C ASN A 76 23.58 -9.94 -14.71
N ILE A 77 23.52 -8.60 -14.67
CA ILE A 77 22.27 -7.84 -14.75
C ILE A 77 21.78 -7.85 -16.21
N LYS A 78 20.72 -8.61 -16.49
CA LYS A 78 20.09 -8.69 -17.81
C LYS A 78 19.08 -7.55 -18.01
N GLU A 79 18.54 -7.42 -19.21
CA GLU A 79 17.49 -6.45 -19.51
C GLU A 79 16.20 -6.79 -18.73
N ASP A 80 15.85 -8.08 -18.62
CA ASP A 80 14.67 -8.54 -17.87
C ASP A 80 14.79 -8.35 -16.35
N ASP A 81 15.98 -8.06 -15.84
CA ASP A 81 16.20 -7.76 -14.42
C ASP A 81 15.98 -6.27 -14.12
N ARG A 82 15.57 -5.47 -15.12
CA ARG A 82 15.43 -4.02 -15.03
C ARG A 82 13.98 -3.56 -15.05
N LEU A 83 13.75 -2.45 -14.38
CA LEU A 83 12.49 -1.74 -14.36
C LEU A 83 12.74 -0.23 -14.51
N TYR A 84 11.97 0.44 -15.36
CA TYR A 84 12.10 1.89 -15.49
C TYR A 84 11.72 2.57 -14.17
N TYR A 85 12.57 3.47 -13.66
CA TYR A 85 12.42 4.01 -12.30
C TYR A 85 11.11 4.81 -12.08
N LEU A 86 10.52 5.38 -13.14
CA LEU A 86 9.22 6.06 -13.04
C LEU A 86 8.01 5.12 -13.22
N THR A 87 8.21 3.81 -13.31
CA THR A 87 7.11 2.85 -13.36
C THR A 87 6.20 3.04 -12.15
N HIS A 88 4.89 3.09 -12.37
CA HIS A 88 3.92 3.23 -11.30
C HIS A 88 3.97 1.99 -10.38
N VAL A 89 3.79 2.19 -9.08
CA VAL A 89 3.98 1.13 -8.09
C VAL A 89 3.02 -0.05 -8.27
N SER A 90 1.77 0.19 -8.72
CA SER A 90 0.83 -0.90 -9.05
C SER A 90 1.37 -1.83 -10.13
N ASP A 91 2.00 -1.27 -11.15
CA ASP A 91 2.48 -2.00 -12.32
C ASP A 91 3.73 -2.79 -11.95
N ALA A 92 4.58 -2.22 -11.08
CA ALA A 92 5.71 -2.93 -10.50
C ALA A 92 5.26 -4.13 -9.66
N ILE A 93 4.25 -3.96 -8.80
CA ILE A 93 3.68 -5.06 -8.00
C ILE A 93 3.10 -6.15 -8.92
N TRP A 94 2.33 -5.77 -9.94
CA TRP A 94 1.77 -6.69 -10.94
C TRP A 94 2.88 -7.47 -11.66
N LYS A 95 3.91 -6.78 -12.15
CA LYS A 95 5.04 -7.38 -12.87
C LYS A 95 5.84 -8.33 -11.98
N MET A 96 6.19 -7.90 -10.76
CA MET A 96 6.89 -8.74 -9.77
C MET A 96 6.07 -10.00 -9.41
N ASN A 97 4.75 -9.87 -9.26
CA ASN A 97 3.87 -10.98 -8.95
C ASN A 97 3.75 -11.99 -10.11
N ASN A 98 3.65 -11.51 -11.35
CA ASN A 98 3.49 -12.37 -12.52
C ASN A 98 4.79 -13.09 -12.88
N GLU A 99 5.92 -12.40 -12.80
CA GLU A 99 7.24 -12.97 -13.10
C GLU A 99 7.84 -13.73 -11.90
N LYS A 100 7.13 -13.75 -10.76
CA LYS A 100 7.58 -14.37 -9.49
C LYS A 100 8.97 -13.89 -9.07
N ARG A 101 9.23 -12.60 -9.29
CA ARG A 101 10.53 -11.96 -9.06
C ARG A 101 10.53 -11.16 -7.77
N LYS A 102 11.61 -11.28 -6.98
CA LYS A 102 11.74 -10.63 -5.66
C LYS A 102 12.37 -9.23 -5.73
N HIS A 103 13.02 -8.88 -6.83
CA HIS A 103 13.72 -7.61 -7.00
C HIS A 103 13.80 -7.16 -8.46
N TYR A 104 14.05 -5.87 -8.67
CA TYR A 104 14.41 -5.28 -9.96
C TYR A 104 15.48 -4.22 -9.77
N PHE A 105 16.40 -4.13 -10.71
CA PHE A 105 17.29 -2.98 -10.86
C PHE A 105 16.52 -1.83 -11.52
N LEU A 106 16.46 -0.69 -10.85
CA LEU A 106 15.84 0.51 -11.40
C LEU A 106 16.78 1.15 -12.43
N SER A 107 16.24 1.46 -13.59
CA SER A 107 16.95 1.96 -14.76
C SER A 107 16.34 3.28 -15.24
N ASN A 108 17.15 4.17 -15.81
CA ASN A 108 16.66 5.44 -16.39
C ASN A 108 16.23 5.34 -17.87
N GLY A 109 16.29 4.15 -18.46
CA GLY A 109 15.87 3.82 -19.82
C GLY A 109 16.76 4.36 -20.94
N LYS A 110 17.95 4.91 -20.66
CA LYS A 110 18.80 5.54 -21.69
C LYS A 110 19.80 4.58 -22.32
N ASP A 111 20.37 3.66 -21.55
CA ASP A 111 21.41 2.75 -22.03
C ASP A 111 21.51 1.45 -21.19
N LYS A 112 22.40 0.53 -21.58
CA LYS A 112 22.59 -0.75 -20.87
C LYS A 112 23.36 -0.63 -19.56
N ASP A 113 23.85 0.54 -19.17
CA ASP A 113 24.61 0.75 -17.94
C ASP A 113 23.92 1.75 -16.99
N ASP A 114 22.64 1.98 -17.19
CA ASP A 114 21.86 3.07 -16.60
C ASP A 114 21.16 2.74 -15.29
N VAL A 115 21.70 1.77 -14.54
CA VAL A 115 21.15 1.38 -13.26
C VAL A 115 21.32 2.52 -12.26
N VAL A 116 20.19 2.96 -11.69
CA VAL A 116 20.08 4.10 -10.77
C VAL A 116 19.57 3.72 -9.37
N GLY A 117 19.11 2.49 -9.18
CA GLY A 117 18.62 2.03 -7.88
C GLY A 117 18.12 0.59 -7.89
N LEU A 118 17.58 0.16 -6.77
CA LEU A 118 17.07 -1.21 -6.56
C LEU A 118 15.68 -1.15 -5.93
N LEU A 119 14.78 -1.98 -6.44
CA LEU A 119 13.50 -2.28 -5.79
C LEU A 119 13.49 -3.75 -5.39
N SER A 120 13.05 -4.03 -4.17
CA SER A 120 12.87 -5.38 -3.65
C SER A 120 11.55 -5.50 -2.89
N LEU A 121 11.15 -6.72 -2.52
CA LEU A 121 9.94 -6.96 -1.73
C LEU A 121 9.91 -6.14 -0.44
N SER A 122 11.06 -5.94 0.22
CA SER A 122 11.14 -5.21 1.48
C SER A 122 10.76 -3.74 1.34
N ASN A 123 10.94 -3.15 0.15
CA ASN A 123 10.61 -1.76 -0.13
C ASN A 123 9.10 -1.49 -0.08
N PHE A 124 8.24 -2.50 -0.25
CA PHE A 124 6.79 -2.38 0.00
C PHE A 124 6.43 -2.37 1.50
N ASN A 125 7.43 -2.39 2.39
CA ASN A 125 7.24 -2.13 3.82
C ASN A 125 7.80 -0.76 4.24
N SER A 126 8.23 0.06 3.28
CA SER A 126 8.73 1.41 3.53
C SER A 126 7.62 2.35 4.00
N ARG A 127 7.99 3.37 4.78
CA ARG A 127 7.05 4.40 5.27
C ARG A 127 6.25 5.02 4.12
N GLU A 128 6.92 5.29 3.01
CA GLU A 128 6.38 5.91 1.81
C GLU A 128 5.22 5.07 1.24
N PHE A 129 5.39 3.74 1.18
CA PHE A 129 4.33 2.86 0.70
C PHE A 129 3.14 2.77 1.67
N TYR A 130 3.39 2.75 2.99
CA TYR A 130 2.31 2.81 3.99
C TYR A 130 1.51 4.12 3.89
N VAL A 131 2.19 5.26 3.72
CA VAL A 131 1.53 6.56 3.55
C VAL A 131 0.69 6.59 2.28
N TYR A 132 1.17 6.00 1.20
CA TYR A 132 0.43 5.86 -0.05
C TYR A 132 -0.84 5.01 0.13
N LEU A 133 -0.74 3.81 0.72
CA LEU A 133 -1.90 2.96 0.97
C LEU A 133 -2.91 3.62 1.92
N PHE A 134 -2.42 4.27 2.98
CA PHE A 134 -3.26 5.02 3.91
C PHE A 134 -4.03 6.12 3.19
N SER A 135 -3.37 6.87 2.31
CA SER A 135 -3.99 7.95 1.55
C SER A 135 -5.12 7.44 0.63
N LEU A 136 -4.91 6.31 -0.05
CA LEU A 136 -5.93 5.67 -0.89
C LEU A 136 -7.14 5.21 -0.05
N ILE A 137 -6.90 4.57 1.09
CA ILE A 137 -7.97 4.05 1.95
C ILE A 137 -8.74 5.20 2.60
N SER A 138 -8.06 6.23 3.10
CA SER A 138 -8.71 7.41 3.68
C SER A 138 -9.56 8.16 2.65
N TYR A 139 -9.14 8.19 1.39
CA TYR A 139 -9.98 8.71 0.31
C TYR A 139 -11.28 7.90 0.18
N ILE A 140 -11.16 6.58 0.07
CA ILE A 140 -12.33 5.68 -0.03
C ILE A 140 -13.25 5.82 1.19
N GLU A 141 -12.70 5.83 2.41
CA GLU A 141 -13.49 6.01 3.65
C GLU A 141 -14.30 7.31 3.60
N LYS A 142 -13.70 8.41 3.14
CA LYS A 142 -14.40 9.71 2.99
C LYS A 142 -15.50 9.66 1.95
N GLU A 143 -15.25 9.08 0.78
CA GLU A 143 -16.27 9.00 -0.26
C GLU A 143 -17.42 8.05 0.13
N LEU A 144 -17.12 6.92 0.77
CA LEU A 144 -18.15 6.02 1.33
C LEU A 144 -19.01 6.74 2.37
N ALA A 145 -18.40 7.55 3.25
CA ALA A 145 -19.15 8.30 4.26
C ALA A 145 -20.18 9.26 3.63
N LYS A 146 -19.89 9.83 2.46
CA LYS A 146 -20.82 10.73 1.76
C LYS A 146 -22.06 10.01 1.23
N LEU A 147 -21.96 8.72 0.93
CA LEU A 147 -23.07 7.90 0.39
C LEU A 147 -24.10 7.50 1.44
N ILE A 148 -23.76 7.61 2.72
CA ILE A 148 -24.62 7.22 3.85
C ILE A 148 -25.66 8.32 4.10
N ASP A 149 -26.93 7.98 4.02
CA ASP A 149 -28.04 8.93 4.23
C ASP A 149 -28.53 8.95 5.67
N SER A 150 -28.35 7.85 6.42
CA SER A 150 -28.85 7.76 7.79
C SER A 150 -28.26 8.85 8.68
N LYS A 151 -29.13 9.41 9.53
CA LYS A 151 -28.72 10.28 10.63
C LYS A 151 -28.14 9.45 11.78
N ASP A 152 -27.45 10.11 12.69
CA ASP A 152 -26.73 9.51 13.81
C ASP A 152 -27.54 8.45 14.58
N GLU A 153 -28.73 8.79 15.09
CA GLU A 153 -29.56 7.84 15.87
C GLU A 153 -29.92 6.57 15.07
N GLN A 154 -30.37 6.76 13.82
CA GLN A 154 -30.73 5.63 12.94
C GLN A 154 -29.51 4.78 12.60
N ALA A 155 -28.38 5.41 12.31
CA ALA A 155 -27.13 4.74 11.98
C ALA A 155 -26.66 3.87 13.15
N PHE A 156 -26.68 4.38 14.38
CA PHE A 156 -26.27 3.62 15.56
C PHE A 156 -27.21 2.44 15.86
N ILE A 157 -28.52 2.59 15.63
CA ILE A 157 -29.47 1.46 15.72
C ILE A 157 -29.12 0.37 14.70
N LEU A 158 -28.84 0.76 13.45
CA LEU A 158 -28.46 -0.19 12.40
C LEU A 158 -27.14 -0.90 12.73
N LEU A 159 -26.12 -0.16 13.16
CA LEU A 159 -24.83 -0.71 13.57
C LEU A 159 -24.96 -1.68 14.76
N GLY A 160 -25.82 -1.36 15.73
CA GLY A 160 -26.10 -2.22 16.87
C GLY A 160 -26.63 -3.61 16.49
N LYS A 161 -27.32 -3.73 15.35
CA LYS A 161 -27.79 -5.03 14.82
C LYS A 161 -26.67 -5.91 14.25
N LYS A 162 -25.53 -5.32 13.85
CA LYS A 162 -24.36 -6.06 13.31
C LYS A 162 -23.26 -6.28 14.33
N ALA A 163 -23.28 -5.57 15.46
CA ALA A 163 -22.39 -5.81 16.59
C ALA A 163 -22.78 -7.13 17.30
N ASP A 164 -22.40 -8.25 16.70
CA ASP A 164 -22.82 -9.60 17.09
C ASP A 164 -22.03 -10.20 18.26
N ASN A 165 -20.90 -9.60 18.63
CA ASN A 165 -20.06 -10.02 19.75
C ASN A 165 -19.77 -8.87 20.72
N GLU A 166 -19.27 -9.21 21.90
CA GLU A 166 -19.02 -8.25 22.99
C GLU A 166 -18.00 -7.17 22.61
N ASP A 167 -16.94 -7.54 21.89
CA ASP A 167 -15.89 -6.59 21.48
C ASP A 167 -16.43 -5.52 20.53
N LEU A 168 -17.22 -5.92 19.54
CA LEU A 168 -17.88 -4.99 18.61
C LEU A 168 -18.91 -4.10 19.33
N LYS A 169 -19.70 -4.67 20.24
CA LYS A 169 -20.67 -3.90 21.04
C LYS A 169 -19.96 -2.85 21.90
N LYS A 170 -18.88 -3.24 22.57
CA LYS A 170 -18.07 -2.35 23.38
C LYS A 170 -17.44 -1.24 22.54
N GLN A 171 -16.90 -1.59 21.37
CA GLN A 171 -16.35 -0.60 20.43
C GLN A 171 -17.41 0.41 19.97
N LEU A 172 -18.60 -0.05 19.61
CA LEU A 172 -19.70 0.81 19.18
C LEU A 172 -20.16 1.74 20.32
N ASN A 173 -20.28 1.21 21.55
CA ASN A 173 -20.65 2.02 22.71
C ASN A 173 -19.62 3.13 22.99
N LEU A 174 -18.32 2.82 22.93
CA LEU A 174 -17.27 3.83 23.09
C LEU A 174 -17.34 4.93 22.02
N ILE A 175 -17.70 4.58 20.78
CA ILE A 175 -17.91 5.55 19.71
C ILE A 175 -19.10 6.45 20.04
N ILE A 176 -20.24 5.88 20.44
CA ILE A 176 -21.46 6.62 20.78
C ILE A 176 -21.20 7.56 21.97
N GLU A 177 -20.55 7.07 23.01
CA GLU A 177 -20.16 7.87 24.19
C GLU A 177 -19.28 9.05 23.79
N ARG A 178 -18.26 8.81 22.96
CA ARG A 178 -17.35 9.86 22.51
C ARG A 178 -18.06 10.90 21.63
N TYR A 179 -18.87 10.44 20.67
CA TYR A 179 -19.65 11.32 19.80
C TYR A 179 -20.61 12.21 20.62
N ASN A 180 -21.36 11.62 21.56
CA ASN A 180 -22.28 12.38 22.41
C ASN A 180 -21.56 13.37 23.30
N LYS A 181 -20.39 13.00 23.86
CA LYS A 181 -19.55 13.90 24.64
C LYS A 181 -19.08 15.09 23.80
N ASP A 182 -18.62 14.86 22.57
CA ASP A 182 -18.13 15.92 21.69
C ASP A 182 -19.28 16.82 21.21
N LYS A 183 -20.46 16.25 20.92
CA LYS A 183 -21.69 16.98 20.58
C LYS A 183 -22.15 17.90 21.72
N LEU A 184 -22.01 17.48 22.98
CA LEU A 184 -22.30 18.31 24.15
C LEU A 184 -21.30 19.47 24.33
N ASN A 185 -20.07 19.33 23.82
CA ASN A 185 -19.05 20.38 23.83
C ASN A 185 -19.09 21.27 22.58
N ASP A 186 -20.18 21.24 21.82
CA ASP A 186 -20.39 22.02 20.58
C ASP A 186 -19.32 21.75 19.50
N ALA A 187 -18.79 20.52 19.45
CA ALA A 187 -17.92 20.11 18.36
C ALA A 187 -18.74 19.85 17.09
N GLU A 188 -18.35 20.47 15.96
CA GLU A 188 -19.04 20.36 14.67
C GLU A 188 -18.77 19.05 13.89
N ASN A 189 -18.17 18.04 14.52
CA ASN A 189 -17.79 16.80 13.84
C ASN A 189 -19.01 15.96 13.48
N ASN A 190 -19.02 15.41 12.26
CA ASN A 190 -20.06 14.46 11.85
C ASN A 190 -19.84 13.09 12.53
N TYR A 191 -20.92 12.41 12.95
CA TYR A 191 -20.83 11.08 13.57
C TYR A 191 -20.04 10.06 12.72
N LYS A 192 -20.06 10.22 11.40
CA LYS A 192 -19.33 9.38 10.44
C LYS A 192 -17.81 9.44 10.62
N GLU A 193 -17.28 10.53 11.18
CA GLU A 193 -15.85 10.70 11.45
C GLU A 193 -15.34 9.80 12.58
N TYR A 194 -16.25 9.32 13.43
CA TYR A 194 -15.94 8.40 14.53
C TYR A 194 -15.99 6.93 14.09
N LEU A 195 -16.48 6.66 12.89
CA LEU A 195 -16.70 5.31 12.39
C LEU A 195 -15.42 4.70 11.80
N TYR A 196 -15.22 3.40 12.05
CA TYR A 196 -14.21 2.62 11.35
C TYR A 196 -14.73 2.20 9.97
N LEU A 197 -13.82 1.84 9.05
CA LEU A 197 -14.17 1.34 7.71
C LEU A 197 -15.29 0.29 7.72
N HIS A 198 -15.23 -0.69 8.61
CA HIS A 198 -16.23 -1.76 8.65
C HIS A 198 -17.63 -1.25 9.05
N HIS A 199 -17.73 -0.20 9.88
CA HIS A 199 -19.01 0.45 10.18
C HIS A 199 -19.58 1.15 8.93
N LEU A 200 -18.73 1.87 8.19
CA LEU A 200 -19.14 2.50 6.93
C LEU A 200 -19.65 1.45 5.93
N LEU A 201 -18.92 0.34 5.78
CA LEU A 201 -19.33 -0.77 4.91
C LEU A 201 -20.68 -1.37 5.34
N TRP A 202 -20.93 -1.55 6.64
CA TRP A 202 -22.22 -2.05 7.12
C TRP A 202 -23.36 -1.09 6.83
N LEU A 203 -23.16 0.23 7.00
CA LEU A 203 -24.19 1.22 6.69
C LEU A 203 -24.50 1.26 5.19
N ILE A 204 -23.48 1.19 4.34
CA ILE A 204 -23.65 1.06 2.88
C ILE A 204 -24.45 -0.17 2.50
N SER A 205 -24.18 -1.31 3.17
CA SER A 205 -24.96 -2.54 3.00
C SER A 205 -26.43 -2.35 3.42
N PHE A 206 -26.67 -1.84 4.63
CA PHE A 206 -28.02 -1.65 5.17
C PHE A 206 -28.89 -0.72 4.32
N GLU A 207 -28.30 0.36 3.82
CA GLU A 207 -28.98 1.35 2.98
C GLU A 207 -29.02 0.95 1.50
N SER A 208 -28.52 -0.25 1.15
CA SER A 208 -28.42 -0.73 -0.24
C SER A 208 -27.64 0.20 -1.18
N LYS A 209 -26.75 1.03 -0.63
CA LYS A 209 -25.92 1.98 -1.37
C LYS A 209 -24.84 1.30 -2.21
N TYR A 210 -24.55 0.02 -1.96
CA TYR A 210 -23.69 -0.79 -2.82
C TYR A 210 -24.21 -0.86 -4.28
N LYS A 211 -25.52 -0.69 -4.51
CA LYS A 211 -26.09 -0.64 -5.86
C LYS A 211 -25.65 0.59 -6.63
N LEU A 212 -25.43 1.73 -5.95
CA LEU A 212 -24.90 2.95 -6.57
C LEU A 212 -23.45 2.76 -7.02
N LEU A 213 -22.73 1.85 -6.37
CA LEU A 213 -21.34 1.50 -6.67
C LEU A 213 -21.24 0.36 -7.70
N ASP A 214 -22.31 0.08 -8.45
CA ASP A 214 -22.41 -0.96 -9.47
C ASP A 214 -22.08 -2.38 -8.96
N TYR A 215 -22.41 -2.68 -7.70
CA TYR A 215 -22.36 -4.05 -7.20
C TYR A 215 -23.68 -4.77 -7.46
N SER A 216 -23.57 -6.02 -7.89
CA SER A 216 -24.73 -6.85 -8.24
C SER A 216 -25.64 -7.15 -7.03
N ASN A 217 -25.04 -7.35 -5.87
CA ASN A 217 -25.74 -7.65 -4.61
C ASN A 217 -24.82 -7.37 -3.40
N GLU A 218 -25.38 -7.46 -2.19
CA GLU A 218 -24.65 -7.22 -0.94
C GLU A 218 -23.48 -8.20 -0.73
N SER A 219 -23.64 -9.48 -1.12
CA SER A 219 -22.60 -10.50 -0.94
C SER A 219 -21.35 -10.18 -1.78
N ASP A 220 -21.56 -9.75 -3.02
CA ASP A 220 -20.51 -9.30 -3.93
C ASP A 220 -19.73 -8.10 -3.35
N PHE A 221 -20.45 -7.10 -2.82
CA PHE A 221 -19.86 -5.96 -2.13
C PHE A 221 -19.03 -6.36 -0.90
N ILE A 222 -19.56 -7.22 -0.03
CA ILE A 222 -18.85 -7.69 1.18
C ILE A 222 -17.60 -8.48 0.79
N LYS A 223 -17.71 -9.39 -0.20
CA LYS A 223 -16.57 -10.18 -0.67
C LYS A 223 -15.46 -9.29 -1.23
N HIS A 224 -15.82 -8.30 -2.04
CA HIS A 224 -14.86 -7.33 -2.57
C HIS A 224 -14.16 -6.59 -1.42
N THR A 225 -14.93 -5.97 -0.52
CA THR A 225 -14.41 -5.08 0.53
C THR A 225 -13.67 -5.79 1.66
N GLY A 226 -13.84 -7.11 1.81
CA GLY A 226 -13.09 -7.92 2.78
C GLY A 226 -11.57 -7.83 2.64
N ASN A 227 -11.04 -7.81 1.41
CA ASN A 227 -9.60 -7.67 1.16
C ASN A 227 -9.08 -6.27 1.54
N ILE A 228 -9.89 -5.24 1.31
CA ILE A 228 -9.56 -3.86 1.65
C ILE A 228 -9.45 -3.69 3.16
N LYS A 229 -10.37 -4.31 3.92
CA LYS A 229 -10.32 -4.33 5.39
C LYS A 229 -9.01 -4.93 5.90
N ASN A 230 -8.53 -6.01 5.29
CA ASN A 230 -7.27 -6.66 5.68
C ASN A 230 -6.06 -5.75 5.44
N ILE A 231 -5.98 -5.10 4.28
CA ILE A 231 -4.91 -4.11 4.01
C ILE A 231 -5.00 -2.95 4.99
N ARG A 232 -6.20 -2.37 5.20
CA ARG A 232 -6.41 -1.26 6.15
C ARG A 232 -5.93 -1.60 7.55
N ASN A 233 -6.22 -2.80 8.04
CA ASN A 233 -5.77 -3.25 9.35
C ASN A 233 -4.24 -3.36 9.43
N ASN A 234 -3.58 -3.86 8.38
CA ASN A 234 -2.12 -3.93 8.34
C ASN A 234 -1.50 -2.53 8.26
N VAL A 235 -2.07 -1.62 7.46
CA VAL A 235 -1.62 -0.23 7.33
C VAL A 235 -1.74 0.53 8.66
N ALA A 236 -2.79 0.27 9.43
CA ALA A 236 -2.97 0.85 10.77
C ALA A 236 -1.95 0.32 11.82
N HIS A 237 -1.20 -0.73 11.49
CA HIS A 237 -0.19 -1.35 12.35
C HIS A 237 1.16 -1.49 11.62
N PRO A 238 1.88 -0.38 11.35
CA PRO A 238 3.03 -0.35 10.44
C PRO A 238 4.25 -1.16 10.93
N ILE A 239 4.23 -1.66 12.17
CA ILE A 239 5.23 -2.62 12.68
C ILE A 239 5.11 -4.00 12.01
N LYS A 240 3.96 -4.33 11.40
CA LYS A 240 3.73 -5.60 10.71
C LYS A 240 4.03 -5.43 9.23
N SER A 241 5.06 -6.13 8.73
CA SER A 241 5.39 -6.12 7.29
C SER A 241 4.20 -6.56 6.43
N LEU A 242 3.87 -5.74 5.44
CA LEU A 242 2.90 -6.01 4.38
C LEU A 242 3.37 -7.10 3.43
N VAL A 243 4.67 -7.12 3.08
CA VAL A 243 5.25 -8.05 2.11
C VAL A 243 6.51 -8.68 2.66
N ARG A 244 6.51 -10.00 2.89
CA ARG A 244 7.70 -10.76 3.32
C ARG A 244 8.16 -11.75 2.27
N ASN A 245 7.25 -12.15 1.39
CA ASN A 245 7.47 -13.17 0.37
C ASN A 245 6.53 -12.93 -0.83
N LEU A 246 6.64 -13.78 -1.85
CA LEU A 246 5.82 -13.66 -3.07
C LEU A 246 4.32 -13.91 -2.84
N LYS A 247 3.94 -14.69 -1.82
CA LYS A 247 2.53 -14.90 -1.46
C LYS A 247 1.92 -13.64 -0.85
N ASP A 248 2.68 -12.93 -0.02
CA ASP A 248 2.25 -11.64 0.53
C ASP A 248 2.15 -10.59 -0.58
N LEU A 249 3.08 -10.59 -1.55
CA LEU A 249 3.02 -9.74 -2.73
C LEU A 249 1.76 -10.01 -3.56
N GLU A 250 1.40 -11.28 -3.76
CA GLU A 250 0.16 -11.67 -4.45
C GLU A 250 -1.09 -11.15 -3.72
N ASN A 251 -1.14 -11.31 -2.40
CA ASN A 251 -2.23 -10.77 -1.58
C ASN A 251 -2.32 -9.24 -1.68
N LEU A 252 -1.17 -8.56 -1.65
CA LEU A 252 -1.09 -7.11 -1.84
C LEU A 252 -1.58 -6.70 -3.23
N HIS A 253 -1.16 -7.40 -4.29
CA HIS A 253 -1.60 -7.14 -5.66
C HIS A 253 -3.13 -7.25 -5.79
N ILE A 254 -3.72 -8.35 -5.28
CA ILE A 254 -5.17 -8.55 -5.28
C ILE A 254 -5.87 -7.43 -4.50
N GLY A 255 -5.41 -7.13 -3.29
CA GLY A 255 -6.05 -6.12 -2.47
C GLY A 255 -5.89 -4.70 -3.02
N LEU A 256 -4.75 -4.36 -3.63
CA LEU A 256 -4.55 -3.07 -4.29
C LEU A 256 -5.45 -2.92 -5.53
N SER A 257 -5.62 -3.97 -6.33
CA SER A 257 -6.58 -3.98 -7.43
C SER A 257 -8.02 -3.72 -6.94
N LYS A 258 -8.40 -4.31 -5.80
CA LYS A 258 -9.70 -4.07 -5.16
C LYS A 258 -9.84 -2.64 -4.62
N ILE A 259 -8.78 -2.07 -4.04
CA ILE A 259 -8.74 -0.67 -3.62
C ILE A 259 -8.96 0.26 -4.83
N TYR A 260 -8.27 0.02 -5.94
CA TYR A 260 -8.42 0.82 -7.16
C TYR A 260 -9.82 0.69 -7.79
N ASP A 261 -10.38 -0.52 -7.85
CA ASP A 261 -11.73 -0.73 -8.38
C ASP A 261 -12.77 -0.01 -7.49
N LEU A 262 -12.69 -0.14 -6.17
CA LEU A 262 -13.60 0.58 -5.26
C LEU A 262 -13.40 2.09 -5.35
N LYS A 263 -12.16 2.59 -5.42
CA LYS A 263 -11.86 4.01 -5.64
C LYS A 263 -12.55 4.51 -6.90
N ASN A 264 -12.40 3.79 -8.02
CA ASN A 264 -13.01 4.15 -9.29
C ASN A 264 -14.55 4.17 -9.22
N ARG A 265 -15.15 3.21 -8.51
CA ARG A 265 -16.61 3.16 -8.28
C ARG A 265 -17.12 4.33 -7.43
N VAL A 266 -16.42 4.70 -6.36
CA VAL A 266 -16.82 5.84 -5.52
C VAL A 266 -16.54 7.20 -6.19
N GLU A 267 -15.66 7.26 -7.20
CA GLU A 267 -15.43 8.47 -8.00
C GLU A 267 -16.48 8.67 -9.10
N ASN A 268 -17.01 7.58 -9.64
CA ASN A 268 -17.86 7.61 -10.84
C ASN A 268 -19.29 7.14 -10.59
N TYR A 269 -19.70 6.94 -9.34
CA TYR A 269 -21.10 6.58 -9.07
C TYR A 269 -22.03 7.69 -9.56
N LYS A 270 -23.10 7.28 -10.24
CA LYS A 270 -24.10 8.22 -10.75
C LYS A 270 -25.04 8.59 -9.60
N SER A 271 -25.07 9.87 -9.25
CA SER A 271 -26.07 10.48 -8.37
C SER A 271 -27.40 10.65 -9.10
#